data_AF-B6UYQ8-F1
#
_entry.id   AF-B6UYQ8-F1
#
_cell.length_a   1.000
_cell.length_b   1.000
_cell.length_c   1.000
_cell.angle_alpha   90.00
_cell.angle_beta   90.00
_cell.angle_gamma   90.00
#
_symmetry.space_group_name_H-M   'P 1'
#
loop_
_entity.id
_entity.type
_entity.pdbx_description
1 polymer ?
#
loop_
_entity_poly.entity_id
_entity_poly.type
_entity_poly.pdbx_seq_one_letter_code
_entity_poly.pdbx_strand_id
1 'polypeptide(L)'
;MTDQEFETMMFNESSQTATLLTARGVTDLDTMLGEGYAAANPAVLAQWMAVAGSQFLHMQQMHAANGLATQIERLGTMADAIEASAAAAHAGRVQ
;
A
#
# COMPACT_ATOMS: atom_id res chain seq x y z
N MET A 1 11.33 -14.59 -13.35
CA MET A 1 10.51 -14.80 -12.15
C MET A 1 9.27 -15.55 -12.60
N THR A 2 9.04 -16.74 -12.05
CA THR A 2 7.83 -17.54 -12.25
C THR A 2 6.73 -17.05 -11.31
N ASP A 3 5.47 -17.33 -11.64
CA ASP A 3 4.33 -16.96 -10.78
C ASP A 3 4.45 -17.55 -9.37
N GLN A 4 5.00 -18.77 -9.26
CA GLN A 4 5.22 -19.43 -7.99
C GLN A 4 6.33 -18.78 -7.15
N GLU A 5 7.40 -18.28 -7.80
CA GLU A 5 8.44 -17.49 -7.11
C GLU A 5 7.86 -16.18 -6.57
N PHE A 6 6.96 -15.54 -7.33
CA PHE A 6 6.28 -14.32 -6.91
C PHE A 6 5.35 -14.55 -5.72
N GLU A 7 4.49 -15.58 -5.76
CA GLU A 7 3.61 -15.92 -4.64
C GLU A 7 4.39 -16.25 -3.36
N THR A 8 5.49 -16.99 -3.49
CA THR A 8 6.35 -17.34 -2.35
C THR A 8 6.99 -16.09 -1.74
N MET A 9 7.47 -15.16 -2.58
CA MET A 9 8.02 -13.89 -2.13
C MET A 9 6.96 -13.05 -1.39
N MET A 10 5.76 -12.92 -1.96
CA MET A 10 4.64 -12.19 -1.36
C MET A 10 4.23 -12.79 -0.01
N PHE A 11 4.17 -14.12 0.08
CA PHE A 11 3.88 -14.81 1.34
C PHE A 11 4.93 -14.52 2.43
N ASN A 12 6.22 -14.57 2.06
CA ASN A 12 7.31 -14.29 3.00
C ASN A 12 7.27 -12.87 3.54
N GLU A 13 7.04 -11.88 2.66
CA GLU A 13 6.92 -10.47 3.04
C GLU A 13 5.69 -10.23 3.95
N SER A 14 4.55 -10.85 3.59
CA SER A 14 3.33 -10.81 4.41
C SER A 14 3.55 -11.43 5.79
N SER A 15 4.23 -12.58 5.86
CA SER A 15 4.53 -13.29 7.12
C SER A 15 5.42 -12.45 8.04
N GLN A 16 6.43 -11.79 7.49
CA GLN A 16 7.28 -10.89 8.26
C GLN A 16 6.48 -9.69 8.80
N THR A 17 5.62 -9.10 7.97
CA THR A 17 4.75 -7.98 8.37
C THR A 17 3.79 -8.38 9.50
N ALA A 18 3.16 -9.55 9.38
CA ALA A 18 2.26 -10.07 10.41
C ALA A 18 2.99 -10.33 11.74
N THR A 19 4.23 -10.84 11.68
CA THR A 19 5.06 -11.08 12.87
C THR A 19 5.39 -9.76 13.59
N LEU A 20 5.79 -8.73 12.85
CA LEU A 20 6.07 -7.40 13.42
C LEU A 20 4.82 -6.76 14.02
N LEU A 21 3.67 -6.89 13.36
CA LEU A 21 2.40 -6.38 13.86
C LEU A 21 1.98 -7.09 15.15
N THR A 22 2.17 -8.40 15.22
CA THR A 22 1.90 -9.19 16.43
C THR A 22 2.81 -8.75 17.59
N ALA A 23 4.11 -8.62 17.34
CA ALA A 23 5.07 -8.17 18.34
C ALA A 23 4.72 -6.78 18.89
N ARG A 24 4.36 -5.85 17.98
CA ARG A 24 3.88 -4.52 18.38
C ARG A 24 2.61 -4.61 19.22
N GLY A 25 1.64 -5.44 18.82
CA GLY A 25 0.40 -5.63 19.57
C GLY A 25 0.65 -6.16 20.98
N VAL A 26 1.60 -7.09 21.14
CA VAL A 26 2.02 -7.58 22.46
C VAL A 26 2.63 -6.44 23.28
N THR A 27 3.60 -5.70 22.72
CA THR A 27 4.26 -4.59 23.43
C THR A 27 3.29 -3.48 23.82
N ASP A 28 2.41 -3.05 22.91
CA ASP A 28 1.47 -1.96 23.14
C ASP A 28 0.45 -2.35 24.22
N LEU A 29 -0.13 -3.55 24.13
CA LEU A 29 -1.09 -4.04 25.13
C LEU A 29 -0.46 -4.24 26.50
N ASP A 30 0.74 -4.83 26.57
CA ASP A 30 1.44 -5.02 27.84
C ASP A 30 1.86 -3.68 28.48
N THR A 31 2.23 -2.69 27.65
CA THR A 31 2.55 -1.33 28.13
C THR A 31 1.31 -0.63 28.70
N MET A 32 0.15 -0.79 28.05
CA MET A 32 -1.09 -0.10 28.43
C MET A 32 -1.83 -0.77 29.58
N LEU A 33 -1.77 -2.10 29.67
CA LEU A 33 -2.67 -2.90 30.50
C LEU A 33 -1.92 -3.79 31.53
N GLY A 34 -0.59 -3.77 31.48
CA GLY A 34 0.29 -4.51 32.40
C GLY A 34 1.02 -5.67 31.71
N GLU A 35 2.21 -5.99 32.18
CA GLU A 35 3.04 -7.06 31.63
C GLU A 35 2.30 -8.41 31.59
N GLY A 36 2.37 -9.11 30.45
CA GLY A 36 1.71 -10.39 30.24
C GLY A 36 0.21 -10.30 29.92
N TYR A 37 -0.36 -9.09 29.84
CA TYR A 37 -1.77 -8.91 29.51
C TYR A 37 -2.11 -9.49 28.13
N ALA A 38 -1.28 -9.24 27.11
CA ALA A 38 -1.51 -9.74 25.76
C ALA A 38 -1.49 -11.28 25.69
N ALA A 39 -0.60 -11.91 26.46
CA ALA A 39 -0.51 -13.36 26.56
C ALA A 39 -1.73 -13.96 27.28
N ALA A 40 -2.22 -13.29 28.33
CA ALA A 40 -3.40 -13.72 29.06
C ALA A 40 -4.72 -13.49 28.29
N ASN A 41 -4.74 -12.55 27.33
CA ASN A 41 -5.94 -12.12 26.61
C ASN A 41 -5.76 -12.20 25.08
N PRO A 42 -5.61 -13.41 24.49
CA PRO A 42 -5.34 -13.57 23.06
C PRO A 42 -6.44 -13.03 22.15
N ALA A 43 -7.70 -13.01 22.62
CA ALA A 43 -8.81 -12.40 21.88
C ALA A 43 -8.64 -10.87 21.73
N VAL A 44 -8.13 -10.20 22.76
CA VAL A 44 -7.85 -8.76 22.73
C VAL A 44 -6.68 -8.47 21.79
N LEU A 45 -5.62 -9.29 21.83
CA LEU A 45 -4.52 -9.20 20.88
C LEU A 45 -5.00 -9.39 19.43
N ALA A 46 -5.86 -10.38 19.17
CA ALA A 46 -6.44 -10.61 17.85
C ALA A 46 -7.28 -9.41 17.37
N GLN A 47 -8.13 -8.85 18.24
CA GLN A 47 -8.92 -7.66 17.93
C GLN A 47 -8.02 -6.45 17.62
N TRP A 48 -6.99 -6.24 18.42
CA TRP A 48 -6.00 -5.18 18.22
C TRP A 48 -5.31 -5.33 16.85
N MET A 49 -4.84 -6.54 16.53
CA MET A 49 -4.20 -6.84 15.24
C MET A 49 -5.13 -6.60 14.05
N ALA A 50 -6.41 -6.98 14.17
CA ALA A 50 -7.38 -6.75 13.11
C ALA A 50 -7.58 -5.24 12.84
N VAL A 51 -7.69 -4.43 13.89
CA VAL A 51 -7.84 -2.99 13.76
C VAL A 51 -6.56 -2.36 13.22
N ALA A 52 -5.40 -2.65 13.82
CA ALA A 52 -4.13 -2.09 13.39
C ALA A 52 -3.76 -2.50 11.95
N GLY A 53 -4.02 -3.76 11.57
CA GLY A 53 -3.85 -4.27 10.21
C GLY A 53 -4.74 -3.54 9.20
N SER A 54 -6.01 -3.28 9.57
CA SER A 54 -6.93 -2.53 8.69
C SER A 54 -6.47 -1.09 8.44
N GLN A 55 -5.93 -0.41 9.46
CA GLN A 55 -5.38 0.93 9.31
C GLN A 55 -4.12 0.93 8.44
N PHE A 56 -3.25 -0.05 8.63
CA PHE A 56 -2.05 -0.20 7.81
C PHE A 56 -2.37 -0.44 6.33
N LEU A 57 -3.32 -1.35 6.04
CA LEU A 57 -3.81 -1.60 4.69
C LEU A 57 -4.42 -0.34 4.07
N HIS A 58 -5.25 0.39 4.82
CA HIS A 58 -5.84 1.62 4.34
C HIS A 58 -4.78 2.67 3.98
N MET A 59 -3.75 2.84 4.83
CA MET A 59 -2.63 3.72 4.52
C MET A 59 -1.90 3.29 3.26
N GLN A 60 -1.61 2.00 3.07
CA GLN A 60 -0.96 1.52 1.85
C GLN A 60 -1.82 1.79 0.60
N GLN A 61 -3.13 1.55 0.68
CA GLN A 61 -4.06 1.83 -0.41
C GLN A 61 -4.07 3.33 -0.78
N MET A 62 -4.05 4.22 0.22
CA MET A 62 -3.96 5.67 -0.01
C MET A 62 -2.65 6.08 -0.69
N HIS A 63 -1.51 5.52 -0.28
CA HIS A 63 -0.22 5.79 -0.92
C HIS A 63 -0.22 5.30 -2.38
N ALA A 64 -0.73 4.09 -2.63
CA ALA A 64 -0.86 3.54 -3.98
C ALA A 64 -1.79 4.40 -4.86
N ALA A 65 -2.94 4.81 -4.32
CA ALA A 65 -3.90 5.67 -5.01
C ALA A 65 -3.30 7.04 -5.37
N ASN A 66 -2.55 7.66 -4.47
CA ASN A 66 -1.85 8.93 -4.74
C ASN A 66 -0.79 8.77 -5.83
N GLY A 67 -0.04 7.67 -5.80
CA GLY A 67 0.93 7.34 -6.85
C GLY A 67 0.27 7.17 -8.21
N LEU A 68 -0.86 6.45 -8.26
CA LEU A 68 -1.64 6.27 -9.48
C LEU A 68 -2.22 7.60 -9.99
N ALA A 69 -2.78 8.43 -9.11
CA ALA A 69 -3.31 9.74 -9.47
C ALA A 69 -2.23 10.63 -10.13
N THR A 70 -1.02 10.63 -9.57
CA THR A 70 0.13 11.35 -10.12
C THR A 70 0.51 10.82 -11.51
N GLN A 71 0.47 9.51 -11.72
CA GLN A 71 0.75 8.91 -13.03
C GLN A 71 -0.32 9.27 -14.06
N ILE A 72 -1.59 9.29 -13.67
CA ILE A 72 -2.71 9.69 -14.54
C ILE A 72 -2.56 11.15 -14.96
N GLU A 73 -2.23 12.06 -14.04
CA GLU A 73 -1.99 13.47 -14.36
C GLU A 73 -0.85 13.64 -15.39
N ARG A 74 0.26 12.93 -15.19
CA ARG A 74 1.37 12.92 -16.15
C ARG A 74 0.94 12.37 -17.51
N LEU A 75 0.13 11.33 -17.55
CA LEU A 75 -0.37 10.77 -18.80
C LEU A 75 -1.30 11.76 -19.53
N GLY A 76 -2.15 12.49 -18.80
CA GLY A 76 -3.00 13.55 -19.36
C GLY A 76 -2.18 14.66 -20.01
N THR A 77 -1.18 15.18 -19.30
CA THR A 77 -0.30 16.23 -19.86
C THR A 77 0.48 15.76 -21.08
N MET A 78 0.88 14.49 -21.13
CA MET A 78 1.49 13.89 -22.32
C MET A 78 0.51 13.79 -23.49
N ALA A 79 -0.75 13.41 -23.23
CA ALA A 79 -1.79 13.34 -24.26
C ALA A 79 -2.07 14.72 -24.88
N ASP A 80 -2.22 15.75 -24.06
CA ASP A 80 -2.42 17.13 -24.51
C ASP A 80 -1.25 17.61 -25.38
N ALA A 81 0.00 17.30 -24.98
CA ALA A 81 1.18 17.66 -25.73
C ALA A 81 1.25 16.94 -27.10
N ILE A 82 0.80 15.69 -27.18
CA ILE A 82 0.71 14.94 -28.44
C ILE A 82 -0.34 15.58 -29.35
N GLU A 83 -1.51 15.94 -28.82
CA GLU A 83 -2.57 16.59 -29.59
C GLU A 83 -2.12 17.95 -30.14
N ALA A 84 -1.47 18.77 -29.30
CA ALA A 84 -0.90 20.04 -29.72
C ALA A 84 0.17 19.87 -30.82
N SER A 85 1.05 18.87 -30.66
CA SER A 85 2.09 18.55 -31.65
C SER A 85 1.48 18.10 -32.99
N ALA A 86 0.44 17.28 -32.94
CA ALA A 86 -0.28 16.82 -34.14
C ALA A 86 -0.99 17.97 -34.86
N ALA A 87 -1.63 18.88 -34.12
CA ALA A 87 -2.28 20.06 -34.67
C ALA A 87 -1.28 20.99 -35.37
N ALA A 88 -0.13 21.25 -34.75
CA ALA A 88 0.95 22.04 -35.35
C ALA A 88 1.50 21.40 -36.64
N ALA A 89 1.72 20.09 -36.63
CA ALA A 89 2.18 19.35 -37.81
C ALA A 89 1.13 19.29 -38.94
N HIS A 90 -0.16 19.40 -38.63
CA HIS A 90 -1.21 19.51 -39.63
C HIS A 90 -1.25 20.92 -40.24
N ALA A 91 -1.22 21.97 -39.41
CA ALA A 91 -1.22 23.36 -39.88
C ALA A 91 -0.01 23.67 -40.80
N GLY A 92 1.18 23.17 -40.46
CA GLY A 92 2.38 23.36 -41.28
C GLY A 92 2.38 22.61 -42.63
N ARG A 93 1.44 21.68 -42.86
CA ARG A 93 1.26 20.99 -44.16
C ARG A 93 0.25 21.68 -45.08
N VAL A 94 -0.51 22.65 -44.57
CA VAL A 94 -1.57 23.37 -45.30
C VAL A 94 -1.11 24.75 -45.80
N GLN A 95 0.08 25.21 -45.38
CA GLN A 95 0.78 26.38 -45.92
C GLN A 95 1.64 26.01 -47.13
#